data_AF-A0A1J3E823-F1
#
_entry.id   AF-A0A1J3E823-F1
#
_cell.length_a   1.000
_cell.length_b   1.000
_cell.length_c   1.000
_cell.angle_alpha   90.00
_cell.angle_beta   90.00
_cell.angle_gamma   90.00
#
_symmetry.space_group_name_H-M   'P 1'
#
loop_
_entity.id
_entity.type
_entity.pdbx_description
1 polymer ?
#
loop_
_entity_poly.entity_id
_entity_poly.type
_entity_poly.pdbx_seq_one_letter_code
_entity_poly.pdbx_strand_id
1 'polypeptide(L)'
;MFCKTNRCIVITGRGYPDVSTRRFLRLLMEKLHLPVHCLVDCDPYGFEILATYRFGSMQMAYDLESLRAPDIKWLGAFPSDSEIYGVPQQCLLPLTEEDKKRTEAMLLRCYLKREMPQWRLELETMLQRGVKFEIEALSV
;
A
#
# COMPACT_ATOMS: atom_id res chain seq x y z
N MET A 1 13.87 -12.55 13.83
CA MET A 1 13.25 -12.36 15.17
C MET A 1 12.68 -10.93 15.26
N PHE A 2 11.67 -10.58 14.45
CA PHE A 2 11.07 -9.23 14.44
C PHE A 2 9.78 -9.19 15.25
N CYS A 3 8.86 -10.13 15.01
CA CYS A 3 7.56 -10.22 15.70
C CYS A 3 7.70 -10.32 17.22
N LYS A 4 8.65 -11.11 17.71
CA LYS A 4 8.89 -11.29 19.16
C LYS A 4 9.45 -10.01 19.80
N THR A 5 10.36 -9.33 19.12
CA THR A 5 11.02 -8.11 19.63
C THR A 5 10.04 -6.93 19.66
N ASN A 6 9.30 -6.73 18.58
CA ASN A 6 8.34 -5.62 18.45
C ASN A 6 6.94 -5.95 18.96
N ARG A 7 6.73 -7.17 19.49
CA ARG A 7 5.43 -7.68 19.96
C ARG A 7 4.31 -7.45 18.95
N CYS A 8 4.59 -7.75 17.68
CA CYS A 8 3.67 -7.53 16.56
C CYS A 8 3.33 -8.83 15.85
N ILE A 9 2.22 -8.81 15.11
CA ILE A 9 1.81 -9.88 14.20
C ILE A 9 2.17 -9.43 12.79
N VAL A 10 2.94 -10.27 12.07
CA VAL A 10 3.24 -10.04 10.66
C VAL A 10 2.39 -10.98 9.83
N ILE A 11 1.65 -10.43 8.88
CA ILE A 11 0.83 -11.17 7.92
C ILE A 11 1.37 -10.85 6.54
N THR A 12 1.75 -11.88 5.79
CA THR A 12 2.22 -11.75 4.42
C THR A 12 1.12 -12.19 3.47
N GLY A 13 0.73 -11.32 2.54
CA GLY A 13 -0.08 -11.70 1.39
C GLY A 13 0.73 -12.50 0.37
N ARG A 14 0.06 -13.01 -0.67
CA ARG A 14 0.70 -13.62 -1.84
C ARG A 14 0.45 -12.79 -3.11
N GLY A 15 0.64 -11.47 -3.01
CA GLY A 15 0.28 -10.51 -4.04
C GLY A 15 -1.09 -9.87 -3.79
N TYR A 16 -1.97 -9.89 -4.79
CA TYR A 16 -3.28 -9.25 -4.70
C TYR A 16 -4.12 -9.84 -3.55
N PRO A 17 -4.83 -9.01 -2.75
CA PRO A 17 -5.40 -9.45 -1.49
C PRO A 17 -6.58 -10.40 -1.68
N ASP A 18 -6.41 -11.64 -1.23
CA ASP A 18 -7.46 -12.65 -1.25
C ASP A 18 -8.48 -12.46 -0.11
N VAL A 19 -9.67 -13.03 -0.29
CA VAL A 19 -10.79 -12.92 0.65
C VAL A 19 -10.46 -13.50 2.03
N SER A 20 -9.69 -14.59 2.09
CA SER A 20 -9.38 -15.27 3.35
C SER A 20 -8.44 -14.43 4.20
N THR A 21 -7.39 -13.89 3.60
CA THR A 21 -6.44 -12.98 4.27
C THR A 21 -7.13 -11.71 4.77
N ARG A 22 -8.00 -11.10 3.94
CA ARG A 22 -8.78 -9.93 4.33
C ARG A 22 -9.73 -10.21 5.50
N ARG A 23 -10.43 -11.35 5.47
CA ARG A 23 -11.34 -11.76 6.54
C ARG A 23 -10.58 -12.06 7.84
N PHE A 24 -9.42 -12.69 7.75
CA PHE A 24 -8.58 -12.95 8.91
C PHE A 24 -8.06 -11.65 9.54
N LEU A 25 -7.58 -10.72 8.71
CA LEU A 25 -7.17 -9.40 9.16
C LEU A 25 -8.32 -8.65 9.87
N ARG A 26 -9.53 -8.67 9.28
CA ARG A 26 -10.72 -8.08 9.90
C ARG A 26 -11.01 -8.70 11.28
N LEU A 27 -10.98 -10.03 11.38
CA LEU A 27 -11.21 -10.72 12.64
C LEU A 27 -10.22 -10.26 13.72
N LEU A 28 -8.94 -10.12 13.38
CA LEU A 28 -7.92 -9.63 14.31
C LEU A 28 -8.18 -8.20 14.75
N MET A 29 -8.57 -7.32 13.81
CA MET A 29 -8.93 -5.93 14.14
C MET A 29 -10.12 -5.87 15.09
N GLU A 30 -11.19 -6.62 14.82
CA GLU A 30 -12.42 -6.60 15.63
C GLU A 30 -12.24 -7.26 17.00
N LYS A 31 -11.41 -8.30 17.11
CA LYS A 31 -11.21 -9.03 18.37
C LYS A 31 -10.14 -8.41 19.25
N LEU A 32 -9.06 -7.93 18.65
CA LEU A 32 -7.88 -7.47 19.38
C LEU A 32 -7.71 -5.95 19.37
N HIS A 33 -8.47 -5.23 18.54
CA HIS A 33 -8.43 -3.76 18.42
C HIS A 33 -7.01 -3.23 18.19
N LEU A 34 -6.23 -3.95 17.40
CA LEU A 34 -4.83 -3.63 17.12
C LEU A 34 -4.70 -2.63 15.98
N PRO A 35 -3.72 -1.71 16.04
CA PRO A 35 -3.39 -0.86 14.90
C PRO A 35 -2.81 -1.70 13.77
N VAL A 36 -3.32 -1.50 12.55
CA VAL A 36 -2.85 -2.22 11.35
C VAL A 36 -2.05 -1.28 10.48
N HIS A 37 -0.85 -1.73 10.13
CA HIS A 37 0.03 -1.06 9.18
C HIS A 37 0.26 -1.98 7.98
N CYS A 38 0.35 -1.39 6.80
CA CYS A 38 0.58 -2.09 5.55
C CYS A 38 1.82 -1.51 4.88
N LEU A 39 2.73 -2.41 4.52
CA LEU A 39 3.94 -2.12 3.78
C LEU A 39 3.79 -2.80 2.42
N VAL A 40 3.97 -2.02 1.35
CA VAL A 40 3.83 -2.44 -0.05
C VAL A 40 4.95 -1.81 -0.86
N ASP A 41 5.25 -2.38 -2.03
CA ASP A 41 6.24 -1.82 -2.94
C ASP A 41 5.87 -0.40 -3.38
N CYS A 42 6.90 0.39 -3.69
CA CYS A 42 6.75 1.75 -4.16
C CYS A 42 6.38 1.76 -5.64
N ASP A 43 5.24 1.19 -5.99
CA ASP A 43 4.73 1.16 -7.35
C ASP A 43 3.17 1.24 -7.35
N PRO A 44 2.55 1.40 -8.54
CA PRO A 44 1.09 1.51 -8.62
C PRO A 44 0.38 0.22 -8.18
N TYR A 45 1.00 -0.96 -8.37
CA TYR A 45 0.40 -2.24 -8.00
C TYR A 45 0.37 -2.42 -6.47
N GLY A 46 1.46 -2.06 -5.78
CA GLY A 46 1.55 -1.99 -4.33
C GLY A 46 0.48 -1.06 -3.76
N PHE A 47 0.32 0.12 -4.36
CA PHE A 47 -0.75 1.04 -3.96
C PHE A 47 -2.16 0.46 -4.18
N GLU A 48 -2.43 -0.25 -5.28
CA GLU A 48 -3.72 -0.95 -5.46
C GLU A 48 -3.98 -1.97 -4.35
N ILE A 49 -2.95 -2.73 -3.94
CA ILE A 49 -3.08 -3.73 -2.87
C ILE A 49 -3.49 -3.05 -1.57
N LEU A 50 -2.78 -1.99 -1.18
CA LEU A 50 -3.11 -1.16 -0.01
C LEU A 50 -4.54 -0.60 -0.09
N ALA A 51 -4.89 0.00 -1.23
CA ALA A 51 -6.21 0.58 -1.46
C ALA A 51 -7.31 -0.48 -1.36
N THR A 52 -7.07 -1.70 -1.85
CA THR A 52 -8.03 -2.81 -1.78
C THR A 52 -8.23 -3.29 -0.34
N TYR A 53 -7.18 -3.38 0.47
CA TYR A 53 -7.33 -3.68 1.90
C TYR A 53 -8.16 -2.61 2.61
N ARG A 54 -7.92 -1.33 2.32
CA ARG A 54 -8.58 -0.21 3.02
C ARG A 54 -10.02 0.01 2.57
N PHE A 55 -10.22 0.16 1.26
CA PHE A 55 -11.46 0.64 0.65
C PHE A 55 -12.27 -0.48 0.00
N GLY A 56 -11.68 -1.66 -0.19
CA GLY A 56 -12.24 -2.75 -0.98
C GLY A 56 -11.88 -2.67 -2.46
N SER A 57 -12.21 -3.72 -3.20
CA SER A 57 -11.99 -3.82 -4.64
C SER A 57 -13.09 -3.09 -5.41
N MET A 58 -12.68 -2.26 -6.37
CA MET A 58 -13.60 -1.59 -7.30
C MET A 58 -14.33 -2.58 -8.23
N GLN A 59 -13.72 -3.72 -8.52
CA GLN A 59 -14.30 -4.75 -9.41
C GLN A 59 -15.35 -5.60 -8.69
N MET A 60 -15.26 -5.74 -7.38
CA MET A 60 -16.21 -6.49 -6.57
C MET A 60 -17.13 -5.53 -5.83
N ALA A 61 -18.17 -5.04 -6.52
CA ALA A 61 -19.21 -4.18 -5.92
C ALA A 61 -19.91 -4.83 -4.70
N TYR A 62 -19.79 -6.15 -4.53
CA TYR A 62 -20.25 -6.94 -3.39
C TYR A 62 -19.20 -7.16 -2.30
N ASP A 63 -18.06 -6.46 -2.34
CA ASP A 63 -17.10 -6.50 -1.24
C ASP A 63 -17.79 -6.05 0.04
N LEU A 64 -18.06 -7.04 0.89
CA LEU A 64 -18.71 -6.86 2.17
C LEU A 64 -17.90 -5.85 2.99
N GLU A 65 -18.58 -4.98 3.71
CA GLU A 65 -17.95 -4.05 4.67
C GLU A 65 -17.05 -4.81 5.66
N SER A 66 -17.38 -6.06 5.95
CA SER A 66 -16.60 -7.00 6.77
C SER A 66 -15.28 -7.48 6.15
N LEU A 67 -14.95 -7.13 4.90
CA LEU A 67 -13.66 -7.45 4.26
C LEU A 67 -12.72 -6.25 4.18
N ARG A 68 -13.16 -5.08 4.65
CA ARG A 68 -12.38 -3.84 4.61
C ARG A 68 -11.69 -3.58 5.95
N ALA A 69 -10.48 -3.03 5.87
CA ALA A 69 -9.68 -2.58 6.99
C ALA A 69 -9.58 -1.03 6.96
N PRO A 70 -10.63 -0.30 7.36
CA PRO A 70 -10.69 1.16 7.21
C PRO A 70 -9.68 1.92 8.08
N ASP A 71 -9.02 1.27 9.03
CA ASP A 71 -8.00 1.90 9.89
C ASP A 71 -6.56 1.57 9.48
N ILE A 72 -6.39 0.88 8.33
CA ILE A 72 -5.07 0.52 7.84
C ILE A 72 -4.27 1.76 7.44
N LYS A 73 -3.01 1.82 7.90
CA LYS A 73 -2.07 2.89 7.59
C LYS A 73 -1.00 2.40 6.63
N TRP A 74 -0.66 3.21 5.64
CA TRP A 74 0.51 2.98 4.81
C TRP A 74 1.75 3.27 5.65
N LEU A 75 2.60 2.25 5.84
CA LEU A 75 3.72 2.31 6.78
C LEU A 75 4.93 3.08 6.23
N GLY A 76 5.19 2.97 4.92
CA GLY A 76 6.42 3.44 4.30
C GLY A 76 6.67 2.80 2.94
N ALA A 77 7.91 2.91 2.47
CA ALA A 77 8.27 2.72 1.06
C ALA A 77 7.52 3.74 0.19
N PHE A 78 7.45 4.97 0.69
CA PHE A 78 6.89 6.08 -0.05
C PHE A 78 7.83 6.48 -1.20
N PRO A 79 7.28 7.05 -2.28
CA PRO A 79 8.08 7.72 -3.31
C PRO A 79 9.05 8.77 -2.72
N SER A 80 8.65 9.46 -1.66
CA SER A 80 9.49 10.41 -0.90
C SER A 80 10.60 9.73 -0.07
N ASP A 81 10.37 8.50 0.42
CA ASP A 81 11.31 7.73 1.24
C ASP A 81 12.60 7.38 0.51
N SER A 82 12.57 7.30 -0.83
CA SER A 82 13.77 6.95 -1.61
C SER A 82 14.94 7.92 -1.39
N GLU A 83 14.65 9.19 -1.15
CA GLU A 83 15.67 10.21 -0.83
C GLU A 83 16.05 10.16 0.66
N ILE A 84 15.08 9.94 1.55
CA ILE A 84 15.28 9.92 3.01
C ILE A 84 16.20 8.77 3.41
N TYR A 85 15.97 7.58 2.85
CA TYR A 85 16.74 6.38 3.14
C TYR A 85 17.87 6.13 2.14
N GLY A 86 18.06 7.02 1.16
CA GLY A 86 19.16 6.93 0.20
C GLY A 86 19.13 5.66 -0.66
N VAL A 87 17.95 5.30 -1.19
CA VAL A 87 17.78 4.11 -2.02
C VAL A 87 18.74 4.18 -3.21
N PRO A 88 19.60 3.15 -3.43
CA PRO A 88 20.57 3.16 -4.51
C PRO A 88 19.91 3.36 -5.88
N GLN A 89 20.50 4.18 -6.76
CA GLN A 89 19.96 4.45 -8.09
C GLN A 89 19.73 3.19 -8.93
N GLN A 90 20.53 2.14 -8.72
CA GLN A 90 20.37 0.84 -9.38
C GLN A 90 19.08 0.11 -9.01
N CYS A 91 18.48 0.44 -7.87
CA CYS A 91 17.21 -0.12 -7.40
C CYS A 91 16.00 0.75 -7.82
N LEU A 92 16.25 1.96 -8.33
CA LEU A 92 15.22 2.85 -8.85
C LEU A 92 14.91 2.48 -10.30
N LEU A 93 13.72 1.92 -10.52
CA LEU A 93 13.25 1.52 -11.83
C LEU A 93 12.38 2.63 -12.43
N PRO A 94 12.50 2.93 -13.73
CA PRO A 94 11.63 3.90 -14.38
C PRO A 94 10.18 3.40 -14.41
N LEU A 95 9.22 4.31 -14.24
CA LEU A 95 7.80 4.00 -14.46
C LEU A 95 7.56 3.74 -15.95
N THR A 96 6.86 2.65 -16.24
CA THR A 96 6.36 2.38 -17.58
C THR A 96 5.18 3.31 -17.91
N GLU A 97 4.85 3.43 -19.19
CA GLU A 97 3.65 4.17 -19.61
C GLU A 97 2.35 3.56 -19.04
N GLU A 98 2.32 2.24 -18.82
CA GLU A 98 1.20 1.59 -18.15
C GLU A 98 1.12 1.98 -16.66
N ASP A 99 2.26 2.03 -15.97
CA ASP A 99 2.34 2.45 -14.57
C ASP A 99 1.83 3.89 -14.39
N LYS A 100 2.22 4.80 -15.28
CA LYS A 100 1.78 6.20 -15.27
C LYS A 100 0.27 6.31 -15.45
N LYS A 101 -0.29 5.69 -16.50
CA LYS A 101 -1.74 5.67 -16.77
C LYS A 101 -2.53 5.12 -15.58
N ARG A 102 -2.01 4.07 -14.95
CA ARG A 102 -2.65 3.46 -13.78
C ARG A 102 -2.62 4.40 -12.57
N THR A 103 -1.51 5.05 -12.31
CA THR A 103 -1.36 6.05 -11.24
C THR A 103 -2.28 7.25 -11.45
N GLU A 104 -2.36 7.76 -12.68
CA GLU A 104 -3.31 8.83 -13.04
C GLU A 104 -4.76 8.41 -12.81
N ALA A 105 -5.13 7.18 -13.19
CA ALA A 105 -6.46 6.64 -12.93
C ALA A 105 -6.76 6.50 -11.43
N MET A 106 -5.76 6.13 -10.60
CA MET A 106 -5.90 6.12 -9.15
C MET A 106 -6.16 7.52 -8.59
N LEU A 107 -5.43 8.53 -9.06
CA LEU A 107 -5.57 9.93 -8.61
C LEU A 107 -6.97 10.51 -8.86
N LEU A 108 -7.77 9.91 -9.75
CA LEU A 108 -9.16 10.30 -9.98
C LEU A 108 -10.14 9.77 -8.92
N ARG A 109 -9.73 8.79 -8.09
CA ARG A 109 -10.60 8.15 -7.10
C ARG A 109 -10.99 9.12 -5.97
N CYS A 110 -12.28 9.13 -5.63
CA CYS A 110 -12.88 10.12 -4.72
C CYS A 110 -12.27 10.08 -3.31
N TYR A 111 -11.94 8.89 -2.79
CA TYR A 111 -11.39 8.72 -1.45
C TYR A 111 -9.99 9.33 -1.30
N LEU A 112 -9.18 9.36 -2.37
CA LEU A 112 -7.86 10.01 -2.32
C LEU A 112 -7.97 11.54 -2.21
N LYS A 113 -8.98 12.13 -2.83
CA LYS A 113 -9.21 13.57 -2.77
C LYS A 113 -9.77 14.03 -1.42
N ARG A 114 -10.62 13.21 -0.80
CA ARG A 114 -11.38 13.61 0.40
C ARG A 114 -10.79 13.06 1.71
N GLU A 115 -10.33 11.82 1.70
CA GLU A 115 -9.95 11.09 2.91
C GLU A 115 -8.43 10.98 3.07
N MET A 116 -7.69 10.83 1.97
CA MET A 116 -6.25 10.52 2.00
C MET A 116 -5.39 11.51 1.18
N PRO A 117 -5.33 12.80 1.55
CA PRO A 117 -4.56 13.79 0.81
C PRO A 117 -3.04 13.49 0.81
N GLN A 118 -2.54 12.87 1.89
CA GLN A 118 -1.12 12.46 1.96
C GLN A 118 -0.78 11.37 0.95
N TRP A 119 -1.64 10.36 0.81
CA TRP A 119 -1.42 9.29 -0.18
C TRP A 119 -1.50 9.83 -1.61
N ARG A 120 -2.38 10.80 -1.83
CA ARG A 120 -2.46 11.51 -3.11
C ARG A 120 -1.14 12.21 -3.45
N LEU A 121 -0.57 12.95 -2.48
CA LEU A 121 0.71 13.65 -2.67
C LEU A 121 1.85 12.69 -3.01
N GLU A 122 1.90 11.53 -2.36
CA GLU A 122 2.88 10.50 -2.67
C GLU A 122 2.73 9.96 -4.10
N LEU A 123 1.51 9.69 -4.56
CA LEU A 123 1.26 9.28 -5.95
C LEU A 123 1.61 10.37 -6.98
N GLU A 124 1.36 11.65 -6.65
CA GLU A 124 1.80 12.78 -7.48
C GLU A 124 3.33 12.87 -7.53
N THR A 125 4.00 12.63 -6.40
CA THR A 125 5.46 12.57 -6.30
C THR A 125 6.03 11.41 -7.12
N MET A 126 5.37 10.24 -7.11
CA MET A 126 5.72 9.09 -7.94
C MET A 126 5.69 9.46 -9.43
N LEU A 127 4.62 10.11 -9.90
CA LEU A 127 4.50 10.57 -11.29
C LEU A 127 5.54 11.64 -11.64
N GLN A 128 5.79 12.58 -10.75
CA GLN A 128 6.77 13.66 -10.96
C GLN A 128 8.20 13.11 -11.08
N ARG A 129 8.57 12.15 -10.21
CA ARG A 129 9.90 11.54 -10.22
C ARG A 129 10.05 10.52 -11.34
N GLY A 130 8.96 9.87 -11.73
CA GLY A 130 8.97 8.90 -12.82
C GLY A 130 9.68 7.59 -12.46
N VAL A 131 9.83 7.27 -11.17
CA VAL A 131 10.52 6.06 -10.68
C VAL A 131 9.68 5.26 -9.68
N LYS A 132 9.97 3.97 -9.58
CA LYS A 132 9.45 2.99 -8.62
C LYS A 132 10.58 2.15 -8.03
N PHE A 133 10.33 1.51 -6.88
CA PHE A 133 11.28 0.59 -6.26
C PHE A 133 10.58 -0.48 -5.42
N GLU A 134 11.23 -1.63 -5.26
CA GLU A 134 10.78 -2.74 -4.43
C GLU A 134 11.19 -2.51 -2.96
N ILE A 135 10.43 -3.01 -1.99
CA ILE A 135 10.76 -2.86 -0.55
C ILE A 135 12.15 -3.41 -0.24
N GLU A 136 12.59 -4.46 -0.94
CA GLU A 136 13.91 -5.08 -0.83
C GLU A 136 15.05 -4.07 -0.99
N ALA A 137 14.83 -2.99 -1.77
CA ALA A 137 15.80 -1.92 -1.96
C ALA A 137 16.15 -1.17 -0.67
N LEU A 138 15.29 -1.23 0.36
CA LEU A 138 15.52 -0.63 1.69
C LEU A 138 16.30 -1.57 2.63
N SER A 139 16.57 -2.80 2.21
CA SER A 139 17.32 -3.80 2.98
C SER A 139 18.76 -3.97 2.51
N VAL A 140 19.19 -3.13 1.56
CA VAL A 140 20.52 -3.16 0.92
C VAL A 140 21.57 -2.50 1.82
#